data_AF-A0A813E542-F1
#
_entry.id   AF-A0A813E542-F1
#
_cell.length_a   1.000
_cell.length_b   1.000
_cell.length_c   1.000
_cell.angle_alpha   90.00
_cell.angle_beta   90.00
_cell.angle_gamma   90.00
#
_symmetry.space_group_name_H-M   'P 1'
#
loop_
_entity.id
_entity.type
_entity.pdbx_description
1 polymer ?
#
loop_
_entity_poly.entity_id
_entity_poly.type
_entity_poly.pdbx_seq_one_letter_code
_entity_poly.pdbx_strand_id
1 'polypeptide(L)'
;MPGPRRSRNQPDRRIQEGWSRNQQRLVGACHAKAILSGTWLLSGSTNWTTSSRCNMERSTLVHLTPHEARMQNRAAEEDWAASEEFTQELRRREEDRQEAERGEFPRSRSEPAPSRAGFGD
;
A
#
# COMPACT_ATOMS: atom_id res chain seq x y z
N MET A 1 48.82 -15.30 30.85
CA MET A 1 47.47 -15.90 30.75
C MET A 1 46.52 -14.90 30.11
N PRO A 2 46.17 -14.98 28.81
CA PRO A 2 45.17 -14.10 28.22
C PRO A 2 43.76 -14.67 28.45
N GLY A 3 42.85 -13.84 28.97
CA GLY A 3 41.46 -14.20 29.30
C GLY A 3 40.55 -14.40 28.08
N PRO A 4 39.33 -14.94 28.27
CA PRO A 4 38.50 -15.43 27.19
C PRO A 4 37.90 -14.28 26.36
N ARG A 5 38.06 -14.39 25.03
CA ARG A 5 37.45 -13.48 24.05
C ARG A 5 35.93 -13.65 24.07
N ARG A 6 35.21 -12.57 24.41
CA ARG A 6 33.74 -12.53 24.31
C ARG A 6 33.31 -12.68 22.85
N SER A 7 32.49 -13.69 22.58
CA SER A 7 31.73 -13.87 21.34
C SER A 7 30.93 -12.62 21.03
N ARG A 8 31.13 -12.06 19.82
CA ARG A 8 30.62 -10.74 19.39
C ARG A 8 29.41 -10.86 18.46
N ASN A 9 28.63 -11.93 18.54
CA ASN A 9 27.49 -12.19 17.63
C ASN A 9 26.20 -12.52 18.39
N GLN A 10 25.71 -11.59 19.23
CA GLN A 10 24.29 -11.55 19.55
C GLN A 10 23.73 -10.21 19.11
N PRO A 11 22.67 -10.18 18.26
CA PRO A 11 21.99 -8.93 17.96
C PRO A 11 21.40 -8.36 19.27
N ASP A 12 21.64 -7.06 19.49
CA ASP A 12 21.19 -6.34 20.68
C ASP A 12 19.66 -6.37 20.74
N ARG A 13 19.09 -6.96 21.80
CA ARG A 13 17.63 -7.07 22.03
C ARG A 13 16.91 -5.72 21.94
N ARG A 14 17.62 -4.62 22.19
CA ARG A 14 17.10 -3.25 22.02
C ARG A 14 16.70 -2.91 20.59
N ILE A 15 17.33 -3.54 19.59
CA ILE A 15 16.97 -3.36 18.20
C ILE A 15 15.63 -4.06 17.95
N GLN A 16 15.41 -5.29 18.42
CA GLN A 16 14.13 -5.98 18.20
C GLN A 16 12.92 -5.27 18.85
N GLU A 17 13.08 -4.78 20.08
CA GLU A 17 11.98 -4.12 20.82
C GLU A 17 11.58 -2.75 20.23
N GLY A 18 12.52 -2.05 19.58
CA GLY A 18 12.25 -0.76 18.95
C GLY A 18 11.33 -0.86 17.73
N TRP A 19 11.33 -1.99 17.03
CA TRP A 19 10.58 -2.16 15.77
C TRP A 19 9.10 -2.39 16.03
N SER A 20 8.78 -3.23 17.02
CA SER A 20 7.40 -3.54 17.36
C SER A 20 6.62 -2.33 17.89
N ARG A 21 7.30 -1.33 18.48
CA ARG A 21 6.67 -0.11 19.02
C ARG A 21 6.34 0.95 17.96
N ASN A 22 7.08 1.00 16.85
CA ASN A 22 6.88 2.04 15.84
C ASN A 22 5.65 1.80 14.95
N GLN A 23 5.18 0.56 14.81
CA GLN A 23 4.05 0.23 13.94
C GLN A 23 2.69 0.27 14.66
N GLN A 24 2.62 -0.02 15.96
CA GLN A 24 1.35 -0.38 16.60
C GLN A 24 0.45 0.80 17.06
N ARG A 25 0.83 2.07 16.92
CA ARG A 25 0.11 3.17 17.63
C ARG A 25 -0.03 4.54 16.96
N LEU A 26 0.04 4.66 15.64
CA LEU A 26 -0.13 5.97 15.00
C LEU A 26 -1.18 5.96 13.88
N VAL A 27 -2.30 6.64 14.13
CA VAL A 27 -3.11 7.26 13.07
C VAL A 27 -2.21 8.33 12.44
N GLY A 28 -1.53 7.97 11.36
CA GLY A 28 -0.51 8.79 10.73
C GLY A 28 0.04 8.14 9.46
N ALA A 29 0.75 8.92 8.64
CA ALA A 29 1.33 8.44 7.38
C ALA A 29 2.33 7.29 7.64
N CYS A 30 2.19 6.18 6.92
CA CYS A 30 3.19 5.12 6.92
C CYS A 30 4.51 5.69 6.38
N HIS A 31 5.53 5.75 7.24
CA HIS A 31 6.85 6.30 6.91
C HIS A 31 7.97 5.24 7.00
N ALA A 32 7.60 3.98 7.20
CA ALA A 32 8.52 2.86 7.22
C ALA A 32 9.03 2.53 5.81
N LYS A 33 10.30 2.16 5.69
CA LYS A 33 10.98 1.83 4.43
C LYS A 33 11.81 0.58 4.66
N ALA A 34 11.32 -0.55 4.16
CA ALA A 34 11.98 -1.83 4.35
C ALA A 34 11.78 -2.76 3.15
N ILE A 35 12.76 -3.62 2.92
CA ILE A 35 12.68 -4.74 1.98
C ILE A 35 13.01 -6.00 2.76
N LEU A 36 12.08 -6.95 2.77
CA LEU A 36 12.29 -8.29 3.30
C LEU A 36 12.38 -9.27 2.13
N SER A 37 13.49 -10.01 2.04
CA SER A 37 13.71 -11.03 1.02
C SER A 37 14.30 -12.28 1.66
N GLY A 38 13.47 -13.33 1.81
CA GLY A 38 13.84 -14.52 2.58
C GLY A 38 14.19 -14.15 4.02
N THR A 39 15.44 -14.39 4.43
CA THR A 39 15.98 -14.03 5.76
C THR A 39 16.76 -12.71 5.76
N TRP A 40 16.77 -11.95 4.68
CA TRP A 40 17.45 -10.66 4.60
C TRP A 40 16.48 -9.50 4.75
N LEU A 41 16.82 -8.56 5.63
CA LEU A 41 16.07 -7.34 5.85
C LEU A 41 16.97 -6.14 5.55
N LEU A 42 16.56 -5.31 4.59
CA LEU A 42 17.12 -3.99 4.36
C LEU A 42 16.14 -2.96 4.89
N SER A 43 16.59 -2.04 5.74
CA SER A 43 15.74 -0.97 6.28
C SER A 43 16.55 0.29 6.55
N GLY A 44 15.92 1.46 6.37
CA GLY A 44 16.63 2.73 6.52
C GLY A 44 15.83 3.95 6.13
N SER A 45 16.54 5.01 5.78
CA SER A 45 15.96 6.29 5.35
C SER A 45 15.62 6.35 3.87
N THR A 46 16.19 5.46 3.05
CA THR A 46 16.10 5.50 1.58
C THR A 46 14.67 5.33 1.08
N ASN A 47 14.15 6.34 0.39
CA ASN A 47 12.91 6.22 -0.39
C ASN A 47 13.19 5.67 -1.79
N TRP A 48 12.18 5.09 -2.44
CA TRP A 48 12.21 4.82 -3.88
C TRP A 48 11.85 6.06 -4.70
N THR A 49 12.60 7.14 -4.50
CA THR A 49 12.46 8.39 -5.25
C THR A 49 13.78 8.77 -5.91
N THR A 50 13.71 9.56 -6.97
CA THR A 50 14.90 10.12 -7.63
C THR A 50 15.73 10.99 -6.69
N SER A 51 15.07 11.74 -5.78
CA SER A 51 15.72 12.62 -4.81
C SER A 51 16.62 11.86 -3.82
N SER A 52 16.26 10.64 -3.42
CA SER A 52 17.11 9.83 -2.53
C SER A 52 18.48 9.48 -3.12
N ARG A 53 18.67 9.62 -4.45
CA ARG A 53 20.00 9.46 -5.07
C ARG A 53 20.98 10.58 -4.73
N CYS A 54 20.46 11.75 -4.36
CA CYS A 54 21.25 12.93 -4.04
C CYS A 54 21.32 13.20 -2.52
N ASN A 55 20.54 12.47 -1.74
CA ASN A 55 20.50 12.62 -0.28
C ASN A 55 21.58 11.74 0.39
N MET A 56 21.98 12.14 1.59
CA MET A 56 22.76 11.27 2.46
C MET A 56 21.85 10.24 3.13
N GLU A 57 21.59 9.15 2.42
CA GLU A 57 20.75 8.07 2.91
C GLU A 57 21.54 7.11 3.83
N ARG A 58 20.85 6.51 4.80
CA ARG A 58 21.43 5.50 5.71
C ARG A 58 20.50 4.30 5.83
N SER A 59 21.04 3.13 5.50
CA SER A 59 20.31 1.86 5.54
C SER A 59 21.17 0.78 6.19
N THR A 60 20.51 -0.16 6.86
CA THR A 60 21.13 -1.33 7.50
C THR A 60 20.64 -2.58 6.79
N LEU A 61 21.59 -3.44 6.38
CA LEU A 61 21.30 -4.79 5.92
C LEU A 61 21.52 -5.77 7.07
N VAL A 62 20.48 -6.52 7.42
CA VAL A 62 20.49 -7.49 8.52
C VAL A 62 20.15 -8.86 7.99
N HIS A 63 20.94 -9.86 8.37
CA HIS A 63 20.56 -11.26 8.19
C HIS A 63 19.80 -11.71 9.44
N LEU A 64 18.52 -12.02 9.26
CA LEU A 64 17.62 -12.50 10.28
C LEU A 64 17.72 -14.02 10.43
N THR A 65 17.39 -14.53 11.60
CA THR A 65 17.03 -15.93 11.76
C THR A 65 15.71 -16.23 11.05
N PRO A 66 15.43 -17.50 10.69
CA PRO A 66 14.15 -17.88 10.10
C PRO A 66 12.93 -17.50 10.95
N HIS A 67 13.06 -17.49 12.28
CA HIS A 67 11.97 -17.10 13.18
C HIS A 67 11.70 -15.60 13.10
N GLU A 68 12.74 -14.76 13.16
CA GLU A 68 12.60 -13.31 13.03
C GLU A 68 12.02 -12.90 11.67
N ALA A 69 12.46 -13.55 10.58
CA ALA A 69 11.90 -13.32 9.26
C ALA A 69 10.40 -13.65 9.18
N ARG A 70 9.95 -14.73 9.84
CA ARG A 70 8.52 -15.05 9.94
C ARG A 70 7.75 -13.99 10.72
N MET A 71 8.32 -13.47 11.80
CA MET A 71 7.67 -12.40 12.57
C MET A 71 7.52 -11.10 11.75
N GLN A 72 8.54 -10.74 10.96
CA GLN A 72 8.47 -9.58 10.06
C GLN A 72 7.46 -9.78 8.93
N ASN A 73 7.41 -10.98 8.32
CA ASN A 73 6.40 -11.30 7.31
C ASN A 73 4.98 -11.20 7.88
N ARG A 74 4.75 -11.73 9.08
CA ARG A 74 3.43 -11.66 9.72
C ARG A 74 2.98 -10.21 9.95
N ALA A 75 3.88 -9.33 10.40
CA ALA A 75 3.55 -7.91 10.54
C ALA A 75 3.21 -7.27 9.20
N ALA A 76 3.97 -7.60 8.14
CA ALA A 76 3.67 -7.12 6.78
C ALA A 76 2.35 -7.68 6.23
N GLU A 77 1.97 -8.91 6.57
CA GLU A 77 0.68 -9.50 6.21
C GLU A 77 -0.49 -8.81 6.94
N GLU A 78 -0.30 -8.45 8.21
CA GLU A 78 -1.28 -7.67 8.99
C GLU A 78 -1.48 -6.26 8.38
N ASP A 79 -0.39 -5.58 8.01
CA ASP A 79 -0.43 -4.29 7.30
C ASP A 79 -1.08 -4.43 5.91
N TRP A 80 -0.77 -5.50 5.17
CA TRP A 80 -1.36 -5.79 3.86
C TRP A 80 -2.86 -6.05 3.95
N ALA A 81 -3.31 -6.83 4.93
CA ALA A 81 -4.73 -7.11 5.15
C ALA A 81 -5.54 -5.85 5.49
N ALA A 82 -4.90 -4.85 6.10
CA ALA A 82 -5.50 -3.55 6.40
C ALA A 82 -5.39 -2.53 5.25
N SER A 83 -4.65 -2.85 4.18
CA SER A 83 -4.41 -1.95 3.05
C SER A 83 -5.55 -2.00 2.03
N GLU A 84 -5.86 -0.85 1.44
CA GLU A 84 -6.78 -0.75 0.31
C GLU A 84 -6.04 -0.96 -1.01
N GLU A 85 -6.73 -1.55 -1.98
CA GLU A 85 -6.17 -1.69 -3.31
C GLU A 85 -6.09 -0.31 -3.98
N PHE A 86 -4.88 0.13 -4.33
CA PHE A 86 -4.64 1.45 -4.93
C PHE A 86 -5.50 1.74 -6.18
N THR A 87 -5.87 0.69 -6.93
CA THR A 87 -6.64 0.83 -8.17
C THR A 87 -8.16 0.72 -7.97
N GLN A 88 -8.63 0.47 -6.75
CA GLN A 88 -10.06 0.26 -6.47
C GLN A 88 -10.91 1.47 -6.86
N GLU A 89 -10.49 2.67 -6.48
CA GLU A 89 -11.17 3.92 -6.85
C GLU A 89 -11.09 4.20 -8.36
N LEU A 90 -9.96 3.88 -9.00
CA LEU A 90 -9.82 4.04 -10.46
C LEU A 90 -10.76 3.10 -11.21
N ARG A 91 -10.92 1.85 -10.74
CA ARG A 91 -11.88 0.89 -11.27
C ARG A 91 -13.31 1.37 -11.09
N ARG A 92 -13.67 1.84 -9.89
CA ARG A 92 -15.01 2.35 -9.61
C ARG A 92 -15.38 3.51 -10.52
N ARG A 93 -14.48 4.48 -10.73
CA ARG A 93 -14.72 5.61 -11.64
C ARG A 93 -14.90 5.17 -13.09
N GLU A 94 -14.17 4.15 -13.51
CA GLU A 94 -14.30 3.58 -14.85
C GLU A 94 -15.66 2.88 -15.01
N GLU A 95 -16.11 2.13 -14.00
CA GLU A 95 -17.44 1.49 -13.97
C GLU A 95 -18.57 2.52 -14.00
N ASP A 96 -18.49 3.57 -13.17
CA ASP A 96 -19.46 4.67 -13.14
C ASP A 96 -19.54 5.39 -14.51
N ARG A 97 -18.39 5.58 -15.18
CA ARG A 97 -18.35 6.17 -16.52
C ARG A 97 -19.03 5.26 -17.54
N GLN A 98 -18.76 3.96 -17.52
CA GLN A 98 -19.37 3.00 -18.44
C GLN A 98 -20.88 2.86 -18.21
N GLU A 99 -21.36 2.99 -16.98
CA GLU A 99 -22.79 2.98 -16.67
C GLU A 99 -23.48 4.26 -17.17
N ALA A 100 -22.86 5.43 -17.00
CA ALA A 100 -23.36 6.69 -17.55
C ALA A 100 -23.45 6.64 -19.09
N GLU A 101 -22.43 6.11 -19.77
CA GLU A 101 -22.42 5.92 -21.22
C GLU A 101 -23.49 4.92 -21.70
N ARG A 102 -23.87 3.93 -20.88
CA ARG A 102 -24.98 3.01 -21.17
C ARG A 102 -26.35 3.61 -20.89
N GLY A 103 -26.45 4.56 -19.95
CA GLY A 103 -27.67 5.25 -19.57
C GLY A 103 -28.11 6.35 -20.54
N GLU A 104 -27.19 6.86 -21.38
CA GLU A 104 -27.47 7.86 -22.42
C GLU A 104 -28.03 7.25 -23.73
N PHE A 105 -29.16 6.54 -23.62
CA PHE A 105 -30.13 6.52 -24.72
C PHE A 105 -31.41 7.15 -24.20
N PRO A 106 -31.68 8.44 -24.45
CA PRO A 106 -33.03 8.91 -24.34
C PRO A 106 -33.83 8.10 -25.36
N ARG A 107 -34.70 7.21 -24.88
CA ARG A 107 -35.76 6.63 -25.72
C ARG A 107 -36.60 7.81 -26.18
N SER A 108 -36.21 8.39 -27.32
CA SER A 108 -36.92 9.44 -28.02
C SER A 108 -38.24 8.82 -28.47
N ARG A 109 -39.24 8.86 -27.57
CA ARG A 109 -40.60 8.46 -27.86
C ARG A 109 -41.31 9.68 -28.41
N SER A 110 -40.92 10.06 -29.63
CA SER A 110 -41.73 10.92 -30.48
C SER A 110 -42.91 10.10 -30.97
N GLU A 111 -43.99 10.05 -30.18
CA GLU A 111 -45.30 9.73 -30.75
C GLU A 111 -45.79 10.98 -31.49
N PRO A 112 -46.08 10.91 -32.81
CA PRO A 112 -46.67 12.04 -33.51
C PRO A 112 -48.09 12.26 -32.97
N ALA A 113 -48.38 13.49 -32.53
CA ALA A 113 -49.72 13.89 -32.14
C ALA A 113 -50.69 13.65 -33.31
N PRO A 114 -51.86 13.03 -33.09
CA PRO A 114 -52.82 12.81 -34.16
C PRO A 114 -53.35 14.17 -34.63
N SER A 115 -52.95 14.57 -35.83
CA SER A 115 -53.53 15.71 -36.52
C SER A 115 -54.94 15.36 -36.95
N ARG A 116 -55.94 15.94 -36.30
CA ARG A 116 -57.22 16.18 -36.96
C ARG A 116 -57.78 17.54 -36.52
N ALA A 117 -57.32 18.55 -37.25
CA ALA A 117 -58.09 19.77 -37.44
C ALA A 117 -59.42 19.37 -38.11
N GLY A 118 -60.52 19.53 -37.38
CA GLY A 118 -61.86 19.60 -37.94
C GLY A 118 -62.33 21.05 -37.83
N PHE A 119 -62.24 21.79 -38.93
CA PHE A 119 -62.94 23.04 -39.17
C PHE A 119 -64.01 22.76 -40.23
N GLY A 120 -65.28 23.10 -39.94
CA GLY A 120 -66.41 23.25 -40.89
C GLY A 120 -66.86 22.00 -41.64
N ASP A 121 -68.15 21.71 -41.86
CA ASP A 121 -69.39 22.49 -41.82
C ASP A 121 -70.55 21.69 -41.21
#